data_AF-A0A126UZK1-F1
#
_entry.id   AF-A0A126UZK1-F1
#
_cell.length_a   1.000
_cell.length_b   1.000
_cell.length_c   1.000
_cell.angle_alpha   90.00
_cell.angle_beta   90.00
_cell.angle_gamma   90.00
#
_symmetry.space_group_name_H-M   'P 1'
#
loop_
_entity.id
_entity.type
_entity.pdbx_description
1 polymer ?
#
loop_
_entity_poly.entity_id
_entity_poly.type
_entity_poly.pdbx_seq_one_letter_code
_entity_poly.pdbx_strand_id
1 'polypeptide(L)'
;MAFPPSKASKRNFVEQQPNSFTVSNFEKSADQLPYNSNLEKIYEEIENEITGGNVLKGLWAKCLVDANQDQNTAKTNYFKLRLLQRLTELKAKDDARIQAALEVERIKETALEAIRKEEEAAKIRQEEADAIARRVTDKQDVMRAKKIMFKLYAGFVAFVFVVFIVIFALSRLTEADW
;
A
#
# COMPACT_ATOMS: atom_id res chain seq x y z
N MET A 1 -33.18 52.40 -8.89
CA MET A 1 -32.18 51.40 -8.48
C MET A 1 -32.87 50.04 -8.48
N ALA A 2 -32.54 49.18 -9.46
CA ALA A 2 -33.20 47.89 -9.66
C ALA A 2 -32.30 46.76 -9.15
N PHE A 3 -32.82 45.93 -8.25
CA PHE A 3 -32.14 44.72 -7.76
C PHE A 3 -32.28 43.59 -8.80
N PRO A 4 -31.21 42.81 -9.07
CA PRO A 4 -31.32 41.66 -9.95
C PRO A 4 -32.01 40.47 -9.25
N PRO A 5 -32.78 39.65 -9.98
CA PRO A 5 -33.45 38.49 -9.41
C PRO A 5 -32.46 37.37 -9.04
N SER A 6 -32.63 36.89 -7.81
CA SER A 6 -31.98 35.71 -7.24
C SER A 6 -32.26 34.46 -8.08
N LYS A 7 -31.21 33.80 -8.56
CA LYS A 7 -31.29 32.49 -9.20
C LYS A 7 -31.65 31.44 -8.16
N ALA A 8 -32.92 31.05 -8.12
CA ALA A 8 -33.40 29.91 -7.35
C ALA A 8 -32.68 28.64 -7.81
N SER A 9 -31.76 28.15 -6.99
CA SER A 9 -31.10 26.87 -7.14
C SER A 9 -32.14 25.76 -6.90
N LYS A 10 -32.63 25.17 -8.00
CA LYS A 10 -33.43 23.95 -7.99
C LYS A 10 -32.55 22.82 -7.44
N ARG A 11 -32.58 22.61 -6.12
CA ARG A 11 -32.07 21.37 -5.52
C ARG A 11 -33.02 20.26 -5.95
N ASN A 12 -32.53 19.38 -6.81
CA ASN A 12 -33.15 18.08 -7.06
C ASN A 12 -33.09 17.29 -5.75
N PHE A 13 -34.13 17.44 -4.93
CA PHE A 13 -34.39 16.53 -3.83
C PHE A 13 -34.85 15.23 -4.47
N VAL A 14 -33.90 14.31 -4.66
CA VAL A 14 -34.21 12.92 -4.95
C VAL A 14 -34.84 12.38 -3.68
N GLU A 15 -36.16 12.43 -3.63
CA GLU A 15 -36.98 11.77 -2.64
C GLU A 15 -36.73 10.27 -2.82
N GLN A 16 -35.72 9.76 -2.11
CA GLN A 16 -35.54 8.32 -1.94
C GLN A 16 -36.80 7.85 -1.23
N GLN A 17 -37.75 7.35 -2.01
CA GLN A 17 -38.90 6.67 -1.45
C GLN A 17 -38.39 5.61 -0.47
N PRO A 18 -38.98 5.50 0.73
CA PRO A 18 -38.64 4.41 1.63
C PRO A 18 -38.97 3.14 0.87
N ASN A 19 -37.95 2.37 0.50
CA ASN A 19 -38.09 1.05 -0.10
C ASN A 19 -39.16 0.30 0.71
N SER A 20 -40.37 0.19 0.15
CA SER A 20 -41.43 -0.62 0.74
C SER A 20 -40.89 -2.04 0.70
N PHE A 21 -40.43 -2.52 1.86
CA PHE A 21 -39.90 -3.86 2.02
C PHE A 21 -41.08 -4.82 1.90
N THR A 22 -41.45 -5.17 0.66
CA THR A 22 -42.50 -6.13 0.37
C THR A 22 -41.99 -7.53 0.72
N VAL A 23 -42.86 -8.33 1.33
CA VAL A 23 -42.61 -9.72 1.76
C VAL A 23 -42.04 -10.59 0.62
N SER A 24 -42.27 -10.22 -0.64
CA SER A 24 -41.71 -10.87 -1.84
C SER A 24 -40.19 -10.84 -1.95
N ASN A 25 -39.49 -9.88 -1.32
CA ASN A 25 -38.02 -9.88 -1.28
C ASN A 25 -37.44 -10.87 -0.23
N PHE A 26 -38.29 -11.47 0.61
CA PHE A 26 -37.91 -12.38 1.68
C PHE A 26 -37.47 -13.76 1.14
N GLU A 27 -38.18 -14.28 0.13
CA GLU A 27 -37.94 -15.64 -0.39
C GLU A 27 -36.63 -15.77 -1.15
N LYS A 28 -36.22 -14.75 -1.91
CA LYS A 28 -34.98 -14.81 -2.71
C LYS A 28 -33.68 -14.75 -1.89
N SER A 29 -33.73 -14.29 -0.65
CA SER A 29 -32.54 -14.16 0.22
C SER A 29 -32.29 -15.35 1.14
N ALA A 30 -33.23 -16.30 1.25
CA ALA A 30 -33.11 -17.43 2.16
C ALA A 30 -32.23 -18.58 1.62
N ASP A 31 -32.14 -18.74 0.29
CA ASP A 31 -31.47 -19.87 -0.37
C ASP A 31 -29.93 -19.85 -0.32
N GLN A 32 -29.30 -18.80 0.24
CA GLN A 32 -27.83 -18.67 0.29
C GLN A 32 -27.25 -18.68 1.71
N LEU A 33 -28.03 -19.07 2.72
CA LEU A 33 -27.54 -19.11 4.09
C LEU A 33 -26.82 -20.45 4.36
N PRO A 34 -25.59 -20.44 4.92
CA PRO A 34 -24.89 -21.66 5.30
C PRO A 34 -25.68 -22.38 6.40
N TYR A 35 -26.42 -23.41 6.01
CA TYR A 35 -27.31 -24.16 6.89
C TYR A 35 -26.46 -25.07 7.79
N ASN A 36 -26.53 -24.89 9.11
CA ASN A 36 -27.39 -25.74 9.97
C ASN A 36 -27.26 -25.40 11.47
N SER A 37 -26.06 -25.11 12.01
CA SER A 37 -25.89 -24.99 13.47
C SER A 37 -26.07 -23.57 14.05
N ASN A 38 -25.75 -22.52 13.29
CA ASN A 38 -25.95 -21.14 13.75
C ASN A 38 -27.39 -20.68 13.58
N LEU A 39 -28.10 -21.23 12.59
CA LEU A 39 -29.45 -20.79 12.29
C LEU A 39 -30.42 -21.21 13.41
N GLU A 40 -30.35 -22.46 13.87
CA GLU A 40 -31.16 -22.97 14.98
C GLU A 40 -30.97 -22.16 16.26
N LYS A 41 -29.72 -21.77 16.57
CA LYS A 41 -29.41 -20.87 17.70
C LYS A 41 -30.06 -19.50 17.56
N ILE A 42 -30.08 -18.94 16.34
CA ILE A 42 -30.76 -17.65 16.10
C ILE A 42 -32.26 -17.81 16.31
N TYR A 43 -32.86 -18.92 15.85
CA TYR A 43 -34.27 -19.20 16.10
C TYR A 43 -34.56 -19.27 17.60
N GLU A 44 -33.74 -20.02 18.36
CA GLU A 44 -33.85 -20.16 19.81
C GLU A 44 -33.65 -18.82 20.54
N GLU A 45 -32.66 -18.02 20.16
CA GLU A 45 -32.43 -16.69 20.71
C GLU A 45 -33.64 -15.77 20.52
N ILE A 46 -34.25 -15.77 19.34
CA ILE A 46 -35.43 -14.95 19.05
C ILE A 46 -36.63 -15.44 19.85
N GLU A 47 -36.83 -16.76 19.96
CA GLU A 47 -37.91 -17.32 20.78
C GLU A 47 -37.74 -16.93 22.26
N ASN A 48 -36.50 -16.97 22.77
CA ASN A 48 -36.17 -16.51 24.12
C ASN A 48 -36.39 -15.00 24.31
N GLU A 49 -36.11 -14.17 23.29
CA GLU A 49 -36.44 -12.73 23.32
C GLU A 49 -37.96 -12.50 23.47
N ILE A 50 -38.77 -13.27 22.73
CA ILE A 50 -40.24 -13.15 22.73
C ILE A 50 -40.82 -13.66 24.05
N THR A 51 -40.44 -14.87 24.47
CA THR A 51 -40.96 -15.51 25.69
C THR A 51 -40.49 -14.81 26.96
N GLY A 52 -39.26 -14.29 26.97
CA GLY A 52 -38.70 -13.50 28.07
C GLY A 52 -39.17 -12.04 28.12
N GLY A 53 -39.95 -11.57 27.13
CA GLY A 53 -40.42 -10.18 27.07
C GLY A 53 -39.32 -9.15 26.77
N ASN A 54 -38.13 -9.60 26.41
CA ASN A 54 -36.96 -8.76 26.08
C ASN A 54 -36.96 -8.34 24.60
N VAL A 55 -38.15 -8.10 24.04
CA VAL A 55 -38.32 -7.74 22.63
C VAL A 55 -37.82 -6.31 22.36
N LEU A 56 -37.34 -6.09 21.13
CA LEU A 56 -37.05 -4.75 20.65
C LEU A 56 -38.34 -3.93 20.55
N LYS A 57 -38.61 -3.10 21.56
CA LYS A 57 -39.89 -2.37 21.73
C LYS A 57 -40.36 -1.64 20.46
N GLY A 58 -39.46 -0.97 19.75
CA GLY A 58 -39.80 -0.26 18.51
C GLY A 58 -40.22 -1.20 17.38
N LEU A 59 -39.51 -2.31 17.19
CA LEU A 59 -39.85 -3.33 16.19
C LEU A 59 -41.15 -4.04 16.57
N TRP A 60 -41.30 -4.38 17.85
CA TRP A 60 -42.52 -5.00 18.38
C TRP A 60 -43.75 -4.11 18.18
N ALA A 61 -43.66 -2.83 18.53
CA ALA A 61 -44.74 -1.86 18.33
C ALA A 61 -45.12 -1.73 16.86
N LYS A 62 -44.13 -1.70 15.95
CA LYS A 62 -44.38 -1.72 14.50
C LYS A 62 -45.15 -2.97 14.08
N CYS A 63 -44.72 -4.15 14.53
CA CYS A 63 -45.40 -5.41 14.22
C CYS A 63 -46.84 -5.46 14.78
N LEU A 64 -47.09 -4.89 15.95
CA LEU A 64 -48.45 -4.78 16.51
C LEU A 64 -49.34 -3.85 15.69
N VAL A 65 -48.81 -2.72 15.22
CA VAL A 65 -49.56 -1.80 14.34
C VAL A 65 -49.87 -2.48 13.01
N ASP A 66 -48.87 -3.11 12.38
CA ASP A 66 -49.02 -3.81 11.10
C ASP A 66 -49.98 -5.01 11.20
N ALA A 67 -50.09 -5.63 12.39
CA ALA A 67 -50.98 -6.75 12.68
C ALA A 67 -52.37 -6.32 13.19
N ASN A 68 -52.73 -5.03 13.17
CA ASN A 68 -53.98 -4.53 13.74
C ASN A 68 -54.23 -5.00 15.19
N GLN A 69 -53.17 -4.99 16.02
CA GLN A 69 -53.16 -5.46 17.40
C GLN A 69 -53.37 -6.97 17.60
N ASP A 70 -53.43 -7.79 16.55
CA ASP A 70 -53.39 -9.25 16.70
C ASP A 70 -51.99 -9.69 17.14
N GLN A 71 -51.90 -10.19 18.38
CA GLN A 71 -50.64 -10.62 18.96
C GLN A 71 -50.01 -11.80 18.24
N ASN A 72 -50.78 -12.73 17.68
CA ASN A 72 -50.22 -13.90 17.01
C ASN A 72 -49.55 -13.50 15.70
N THR A 73 -50.26 -12.73 14.89
CA THR A 73 -49.71 -12.16 13.66
C THR A 73 -48.51 -11.24 13.93
N ALA A 74 -48.56 -10.43 15.00
CA ALA A 74 -47.43 -9.59 15.42
C ALA A 74 -46.20 -10.40 15.82
N LYS A 75 -46.36 -11.51 16.56
CA LYS A 75 -45.27 -12.43 16.91
C LYS A 75 -44.60 -12.99 15.66
N THR A 76 -45.39 -13.49 14.71
CA THR A 76 -44.85 -14.02 13.45
C THR A 76 -44.10 -12.96 12.65
N ASN A 77 -44.64 -11.74 12.57
CA ASN A 77 -43.99 -10.64 11.86
C ASN A 77 -42.70 -10.19 12.56
N TYR A 78 -42.71 -10.08 13.88
CA TYR A 78 -41.52 -9.77 14.68
C TYR A 78 -40.44 -10.82 14.45
N PHE A 79 -40.80 -12.10 14.52
CA PHE A 79 -39.89 -13.21 14.32
C PHE A 79 -39.18 -13.10 12.97
N LYS A 80 -39.93 -12.92 11.87
CA LYS A 80 -39.39 -12.80 10.52
C LYS A 80 -38.43 -11.62 10.37
N LEU A 81 -38.83 -10.44 10.86
CA LEU A 81 -38.00 -9.23 10.77
C LEU A 81 -36.75 -9.35 11.63
N ARG A 82 -36.87 -9.93 12.82
CA ARG A 82 -35.75 -10.13 13.73
C ARG A 82 -34.75 -11.13 13.18
N LEU A 83 -35.23 -12.23 12.59
CA LEU A 83 -34.39 -13.22 11.92
C LEU A 83 -33.60 -12.58 10.78
N LEU A 84 -34.26 -11.82 9.90
CA LEU A 84 -33.57 -11.09 8.83
C LEU A 84 -32.51 -10.16 9.37
N GLN A 85 -32.82 -9.39 10.41
CA GLN A 85 -31.85 -8.48 11.03
C GLN A 85 -30.60 -9.25 11.48
N ARG A 86 -30.76 -10.36 12.21
CA ARG A 86 -29.64 -11.20 12.66
C ARG A 86 -28.82 -11.75 11.51
N LEU A 87 -29.48 -12.22 10.46
CA LEU A 87 -28.81 -12.74 9.27
C LEU A 87 -28.02 -11.65 8.53
N THR A 88 -28.58 -10.45 8.41
CA THR A 88 -27.86 -9.31 7.82
C THR A 88 -26.67 -8.88 8.66
N GLU A 89 -26.78 -8.89 9.99
CA GLU A 89 -25.67 -8.60 10.91
C GLU A 89 -24.54 -9.64 10.77
N LEU A 90 -24.89 -10.93 10.64
CA LEU A 90 -23.91 -11.98 10.42
C LEU A 90 -23.20 -11.83 9.08
N LYS A 91 -23.96 -11.61 8.01
CA LYS A 91 -23.40 -11.38 6.68
C LYS A 91 -22.45 -10.18 6.67
N ALA A 92 -22.85 -9.06 7.28
CA ALA A 92 -22.00 -7.88 7.39
C ALA A 92 -20.69 -8.15 8.16
N LYS A 93 -20.75 -8.99 9.21
CA LYS A 93 -19.54 -9.40 9.95
C LYS A 93 -18.62 -10.29 9.10
N ASP A 94 -19.19 -11.21 8.33
CA ASP A 94 -18.40 -12.08 7.46
C ASP A 94 -17.79 -11.29 6.30
N ASP A 95 -18.55 -10.38 5.68
CA ASP A 95 -18.04 -9.46 4.66
C ASP A 95 -16.90 -8.58 5.22
N ALA A 96 -17.05 -8.05 6.43
CA ALA A 96 -16.01 -7.27 7.10
C ALA A 96 -14.75 -8.11 7.38
N ARG A 97 -14.90 -9.38 7.77
CA ARG A 97 -13.77 -10.30 7.96
C ARG A 97 -13.03 -10.58 6.65
N ILE A 98 -13.77 -10.79 5.57
CA ILE A 98 -13.20 -11.01 4.23
C ILE A 98 -12.43 -9.75 3.78
N GLN A 99 -13.01 -8.56 3.96
CA GLN A 99 -12.34 -7.31 3.62
C GLN A 99 -11.07 -7.10 4.44
N ALA A 100 -11.12 -7.34 5.75
CA ALA A 100 -9.95 -7.25 6.61
C ALA A 100 -8.84 -8.23 6.19
N ALA A 101 -9.19 -9.46 5.81
CA ALA A 101 -8.22 -10.44 5.31
C ALA A 101 -7.55 -9.97 4.01
N LEU A 102 -8.34 -9.45 3.06
CA LEU A 102 -7.84 -8.92 1.79
C LEU A 102 -6.93 -7.70 2.00
N GLU A 103 -7.25 -6.82 2.94
CA GLU A 103 -6.42 -5.66 3.25
C GLU A 103 -5.07 -6.06 3.86
N VAL A 104 -5.06 -7.07 4.74
CA VAL A 104 -3.82 -7.65 5.27
C VAL A 104 -2.94 -8.23 4.16
N GLU A 105 -3.54 -8.91 3.17
CA GLU A 105 -2.79 -9.42 2.01
C GLU A 105 -2.19 -8.29 1.17
N ARG A 106 -2.96 -7.22 0.90
CA ARG A 106 -2.45 -6.03 0.18
C ARG A 106 -1.30 -5.36 0.91
N ILE A 107 -1.38 -5.24 2.23
CA ILE A 107 -0.29 -4.67 3.05
C ILE A 107 0.96 -5.54 2.96
N LYS A 108 0.81 -6.87 2.98
CA LYS A 108 1.96 -7.79 2.83
C LYS A 108 2.60 -7.66 1.46
N GLU A 109 1.81 -7.59 0.39
CA GLU A 109 2.32 -7.46 -0.98
C GLU A 109 3.07 -6.14 -1.16
N THR A 110 2.50 -5.02 -0.70
CA THR A 110 3.15 -3.71 -0.77
C THR A 110 4.43 -3.64 0.07
N ALA A 111 4.47 -4.27 1.24
CA ALA A 111 5.68 -4.38 2.04
C ALA A 111 6.78 -5.20 1.34
N LEU A 112 6.42 -6.32 0.70
CA LEU A 112 7.35 -7.14 -0.08
C LEU A 112 7.90 -6.38 -1.29
N GLU A 113 7.07 -5.62 -1.99
CA GLU A 113 7.51 -4.77 -3.10
C GLU A 113 8.45 -3.66 -2.63
N ALA A 114 8.20 -3.05 -1.46
CA ALA A 114 9.09 -2.04 -0.89
C ALA A 114 10.47 -2.63 -0.57
N ILE A 115 10.51 -3.82 0.03
CA ILE A 115 11.76 -4.53 0.32
C ILE A 115 12.53 -4.84 -0.98
N ARG A 116 11.84 -5.35 -2.02
CA ARG A 116 12.48 -5.61 -3.32
C ARG A 116 13.08 -4.36 -3.95
N LYS A 117 12.35 -3.25 -3.93
CA LYS A 117 12.85 -1.96 -4.46
C LYS A 117 14.03 -1.44 -3.66
N GLU A 118 14.03 -1.63 -2.35
CA GLU A 118 15.15 -1.25 -1.50
C GLU A 118 16.40 -2.10 -1.77
N GLU A 119 16.25 -3.41 -1.93
CA GLU A 119 17.35 -4.30 -2.32
C GLU A 119 17.92 -3.97 -3.70
N GLU A 120 17.07 -3.68 -4.68
CA GLU A 120 17.50 -3.25 -6.01
C GLU A 120 18.24 -1.91 -5.95
N ALA A 121 17.72 -0.93 -5.20
CA ALA A 121 18.38 0.35 -5.01
C ALA A 121 19.73 0.20 -4.27
N ALA A 122 19.83 -0.71 -3.31
CA ALA A 122 21.06 -1.01 -2.60
C ALA A 122 22.11 -1.64 -3.54
N LYS A 123 21.71 -2.56 -4.42
CA LYS A 123 22.59 -3.16 -5.44
C LYS A 123 23.12 -2.11 -6.40
N ILE A 124 22.26 -1.22 -6.91
CA ILE A 124 22.67 -0.14 -7.81
C ILE A 124 23.68 0.79 -7.12
N ARG A 125 23.42 1.18 -5.86
CA ARG A 125 24.37 2.00 -5.09
C ARG A 125 25.71 1.30 -4.87
N GLN A 126 25.70 -0.01 -4.67
CA GLN A 126 26.92 -0.79 -4.52
C GLN A 126 27.72 -0.84 -5.83
N GLU A 127 27.05 -1.10 -6.95
CA GLU A 127 27.68 -1.08 -8.29
C GLU A 127 28.26 0.29 -8.64
N GLU A 128 27.55 1.38 -8.33
CA GLU A 128 28.05 2.75 -8.51
C GLU A 128 29.27 3.05 -7.62
N ALA A 129 29.23 2.64 -6.35
CA ALA A 129 30.35 2.80 -5.42
C ALA A 129 31.58 2.03 -5.90
N ASP A 130 31.41 0.79 -6.36
CA ASP A 130 32.49 -0.03 -6.91
C ASP A 130 33.06 0.57 -8.21
N ALA A 131 32.20 1.11 -9.08
CA ALA A 131 32.62 1.79 -10.30
C ALA A 131 33.43 3.06 -10.00
N ILE A 132 33.04 3.84 -8.99
CA ILE A 132 33.79 5.01 -8.54
C ILE A 132 35.12 4.58 -7.94
N ALA A 133 35.14 3.54 -7.10
CA ALA A 133 36.36 3.01 -6.49
C ALA A 133 37.39 2.60 -7.56
N ARG A 134 36.97 1.88 -8.61
CA ARG A 134 37.84 1.52 -9.75
C ARG A 134 38.42 2.74 -10.47
N ARG A 135 37.60 3.77 -10.69
CA ARG A 135 38.07 5.01 -11.33
C ARG A 135 39.10 5.75 -10.47
N VAL A 136 38.98 5.68 -9.15
CA VAL A 136 39.93 6.29 -8.22
C VAL A 136 41.25 5.50 -8.23
N THR A 137 41.21 4.17 -8.18
CA THR A 137 42.41 3.32 -8.23
C THR A 137 43.16 3.49 -9.55
N ASP A 138 42.46 3.47 -10.68
CA ASP A 138 43.07 3.65 -12.01
C ASP A 138 43.79 5.00 -12.13
N LYS A 139 43.17 6.08 -11.64
CA LYS A 139 43.80 7.41 -11.60
C LYS A 139 45.04 7.42 -10.71
N GLN A 140 44.98 6.74 -9.57
CA GLN A 140 46.11 6.67 -8.64
C GLN A 140 47.30 5.93 -9.26
N ASP A 141 47.05 4.84 -9.99
CA ASP A 141 48.09 4.07 -10.67
C ASP A 141 48.69 4.85 -11.85
N VAL A 142 47.88 5.56 -12.62
CA VAL A 142 48.37 6.47 -13.68
C VAL A 142 49.23 7.60 -13.08
N MET A 143 48.84 8.17 -11.94
CA MET A 143 49.62 9.19 -11.24
C MET A 143 50.96 8.65 -10.73
N ARG A 144 50.98 7.41 -10.20
CA ARG A 144 52.22 6.73 -9.78
C ARG A 144 53.14 6.47 -10.96
N ALA A 145 52.60 5.94 -12.06
CA ALA A 145 53.36 5.69 -13.29
C ALA A 145 53.96 6.99 -13.85
N LYS A 146 53.19 8.08 -13.92
CA LYS A 146 53.70 9.40 -14.33
C LYS A 146 54.82 9.90 -13.43
N LYS A 147 54.71 9.70 -12.11
CA LYS A 147 55.75 10.10 -11.15
C LYS A 147 57.04 9.30 -11.34
N ILE A 148 56.94 8.00 -11.65
CA ILE A 148 58.10 7.15 -11.97
C ILE A 148 58.74 7.58 -13.29
N MET A 149 57.93 7.78 -14.33
CA MET A 149 58.40 8.24 -15.65
C MET A 149 59.10 9.60 -15.56
N PHE A 150 58.57 10.53 -14.78
CA PHE A 150 59.19 11.84 -14.56
C PHE A 150 60.56 11.72 -13.87
N LYS A 151 60.68 10.85 -12.86
CA LYS A 151 61.96 10.60 -12.17
C LYS A 151 63.01 9.98 -13.10
N LEU A 152 62.60 9.02 -13.93
CA LEU A 152 63.48 8.41 -14.94
C LEU A 152 63.94 9.44 -15.97
N TYR A 153 63.03 10.28 -16.47
CA TYR A 153 63.35 11.35 -17.43
C TYR A 153 64.32 12.36 -16.83
N ALA A 154 64.08 12.83 -15.60
CA ALA A 154 64.99 13.75 -14.91
C ALA A 154 66.39 13.13 -14.72
N GLY A 155 66.47 11.84 -14.36
CA GLY A 155 67.73 11.11 -14.27
C GLY A 155 68.46 11.00 -15.61
N PHE A 156 67.72 10.75 -16.70
CA PHE A 156 68.28 10.69 -18.05
C PHE A 156 68.82 12.04 -18.51
N VAL A 157 68.09 13.14 -18.29
CA VAL A 157 68.54 14.49 -18.64
C VAL A 157 69.82 14.85 -17.87
N ALA A 158 69.88 14.55 -16.58
CA ALA A 158 71.09 14.76 -15.77
C ALA A 158 72.27 13.94 -16.31
N PHE A 159 72.05 12.69 -16.71
CA PHE A 159 73.08 11.83 -17.29
C PHE A 159 73.63 12.41 -18.61
N VAL A 160 72.75 12.82 -19.53
CA VAL A 160 73.17 13.45 -20.80
C VAL A 160 73.95 14.74 -20.54
N PHE A 161 73.54 15.54 -19.56
CA PHE A 161 74.25 16.76 -19.19
C PHE A 161 75.67 16.48 -18.69
N VAL A 162 75.86 15.45 -17.85
CA VAL A 162 77.19 15.02 -17.39
C VAL A 162 78.04 14.52 -18.55
N VAL A 163 77.49 13.69 -19.44
CA VAL A 163 78.21 13.23 -20.65
C VAL A 163 78.63 14.41 -21.52
N PHE A 164 77.77 15.40 -21.68
CA PHE A 164 78.08 16.62 -22.44
C PHE A 164 79.23 17.42 -21.81
N ILE A 165 79.25 17.56 -20.48
CA ILE A 165 80.37 18.19 -19.76
C ILE A 165 81.68 17.43 -19.97
N VAL A 166 81.65 16.09 -19.91
CA VAL A 166 82.85 15.26 -20.13
C VAL A 166 83.37 15.41 -21.56
N ILE A 167 82.49 15.36 -22.57
CA ILE A 167 82.87 15.59 -23.96
C ILE A 167 83.47 16.98 -24.13
N PHE A 168 82.83 18.01 -23.57
CA PHE A 168 83.31 19.39 -23.64
C PHE A 168 84.69 19.56 -22.99
N ALA A 169 84.92 18.93 -21.83
CA ALA A 169 86.22 18.95 -21.16
C ALA A 169 87.31 18.26 -22.01
N LEU A 170 86.99 17.11 -22.61
CA LEU A 170 87.90 16.40 -23.51
C LEU A 170 88.22 17.22 -24.76
N SER A 171 87.24 17.87 -25.38
CA SER A 171 87.46 18.77 -26.52
C SER A 171 88.40 19.94 -26.15
N ARG A 172 88.23 20.52 -24.96
CA ARG A 172 89.12 21.59 -24.46
C ARG A 172 90.55 21.12 -24.22
N LEU A 173 90.74 19.89 -23.73
CA LEU A 173 92.06 19.30 -23.55
C LEU A 173 92.76 19.09 -24.90
N THR A 174 92.04 18.60 -25.92
CA THR A 174 92.62 18.39 -27.25
C THR A 174 93.02 19.69 -27.98
N GLU A 175 92.36 20.82 -27.68
CA GLU A 175 92.73 22.14 -28.22
C GLU A 175 94.00 22.71 -27.57
N ALA A 176 94.40 22.24 -26.38
CA ALA A 176 95.56 22.76 -25.65
C ALA A 176 96.89 22.13 -26.10
N ASP A 177 96.85 21.03 -26.86
CA ASP A 177 98.03 20.31 -27.37
C ASP A 177 98.40 20.71 -28.83
N TRP A 178 97.87 21.83 -29.33
CA TRP A 178 98.25 22.47 -30.61
C TRP A 178 98.83 23.87 -30.38
#